data_AF-A0A7J8T1M0-F1
#
_entry.id   AF-A0A7J8T1M0-F1
#
_cell.length_a   1.000
_cell.length_b   1.000
_cell.length_c   1.000
_cell.angle_alpha   90.00
_cell.angle_beta   90.00
_cell.angle_gamma   90.00
#
_symmetry.space_group_name_H-M   'P 1'
#
loop_
_entity.id
_entity.type
_entity.pdbx_description
1 polymer ?
#
loop_
_entity_poly.entity_id
_entity_poly.type
_entity_poly.pdbx_seq_one_letter_code
_entity_poly.pdbx_strand_id
1 'polypeptide(L)'
;MLTEISGYYSRLASEWLLHDSSAEYVQKVFWCLNREKQRARQYLHPDTEVKIVQVVRYHLLDQIANKLMEKRQAENSGMVTDYQVPINLQMSNFIIVA
;
A
#
# COMPACT_ATOMS: atom_id res chain seq x y z
N MET A 1 5.28 2.61 16.52
CA MET A 1 4.07 1.87 16.09
C MET A 1 3.45 2.42 14.80
N LEU A 2 2.68 3.52 14.79
CA LEU A 2 1.98 3.96 13.56
C LEU A 2 2.94 4.39 12.43
N THR A 3 4.04 5.06 12.75
CA THR A 3 5.09 5.43 11.77
C THR A 3 5.79 4.21 11.18
N GLU A 4 6.04 3.18 11.98
CA GLU A 4 6.65 1.92 11.50
C GLU A 4 5.67 1.16 10.60
N ILE A 5 4.39 1.11 10.98
CA ILE A 5 3.31 0.56 10.16
C ILE A 5 3.22 1.31 8.82
N SER A 6 3.25 2.64 8.84
CA SER A 6 3.24 3.49 7.65
C SER A 6 4.40 3.16 6.70
N GLY A 7 5.63 3.13 7.21
CA GLY A 7 6.82 2.79 6.41
C GLY A 7 6.75 1.36 5.84
N TYR A 8 6.32 0.40 6.65
CA TYR A 8 6.17 -0.99 6.23
C TYR A 8 5.16 -1.14 5.08
N TYR A 9 3.95 -0.57 5.22
CA TYR A 9 2.91 -0.70 4.21
C TYR A 9 3.18 0.12 2.96
N SER A 10 3.88 1.25 3.06
CA SER A 10 4.34 2.00 1.88
C SER A 10 5.30 1.16 1.03
N ARG A 11 6.26 0.48 1.67
CA ARG A 11 7.20 -0.42 0.97
C ARG A 11 6.48 -1.61 0.36
N LEU A 12 5.59 -2.24 1.14
CA LEU A 12 4.83 -3.41 0.70
C LEU A 12 3.94 -3.09 -0.51
N ALA A 13 3.29 -1.92 -0.51
CA ALA A 13 2.48 -1.45 -1.62
C ALA A 13 3.32 -1.26 -2.90
N SER A 14 4.51 -0.68 -2.75
CA SER A 14 5.43 -0.47 -3.88
C SER A 14 5.93 -1.80 -4.45
N GLU A 15 6.25 -2.76 -3.59
CA GLU A 15 6.68 -4.11 -3.98
C GLU A 15 5.57 -4.87 -4.72
N TRP A 16 4.36 -4.90 -4.17
CA TRP A 16 3.23 -5.58 -4.82
C TRP A 16 2.86 -4.92 -6.14
N LEU A 17 2.86 -3.59 -6.22
CA LEU A 17 2.52 -2.89 -7.47
C LEU A 17 3.52 -3.20 -8.59
N LEU A 18 4.79 -3.42 -8.24
CA LEU A 18 5.85 -3.79 -9.18
C LEU A 18 5.69 -5.22 -9.68
N HIS A 19 5.43 -6.17 -8.78
CA HIS A 19 5.50 -7.60 -9.10
C HIS A 19 4.17 -8.26 -9.47
N ASP A 20 3.06 -7.78 -8.92
CA ASP A 20 1.75 -8.38 -9.11
C ASP A 20 1.00 -7.71 -10.26
N SER A 21 0.02 -8.39 -10.85
CA SER A 21 -0.99 -7.74 -11.70
C SER A 21 -1.92 -6.83 -10.88
N SER A 22 -2.65 -5.91 -11.52
CA SER A 22 -3.61 -5.05 -10.82
C SER A 22 -4.70 -5.85 -10.11
N ALA A 23 -5.09 -7.02 -10.64
CA ALA A 23 -6.08 -7.90 -10.03
C ALA A 23 -5.52 -8.61 -8.77
N GLU A 24 -4.33 -9.18 -8.86
CA GLU A 24 -3.66 -9.84 -7.73
C GLU A 24 -3.35 -8.85 -6.60
N TYR A 25 -2.92 -7.63 -6.94
CA TYR A 25 -2.69 -6.56 -5.98
C TYR A 25 -3.95 -6.29 -5.15
N VAL A 26 -5.10 -6.08 -5.80
CA VAL A 26 -6.38 -5.80 -5.12
C VAL A 26 -6.78 -6.96 -4.21
N GLN A 27 -6.61 -8.20 -4.67
CA GLN A 27 -6.90 -9.38 -3.86
C GLN A 27 -6.01 -9.48 -2.61
N LYS A 28 -4.70 -9.24 -2.76
CA LYS A 28 -3.76 -9.22 -1.62
C LYS A 28 -4.10 -8.11 -0.62
N VAL A 29 -4.44 -6.91 -1.10
CA VAL A 29 -4.85 -5.80 -0.23
C VAL A 29 -6.09 -6.15 0.58
N PHE A 30 -7.10 -6.77 -0.04
CA PHE A 30 -8.31 -7.21 0.65
C PHE A 30 -8.01 -8.22 1.78
N TRP A 31 -7.20 -9.24 1.49
CA TRP A 31 -6.79 -10.21 2.51
C TRP A 31 -5.96 -9.59 3.61
N CYS A 32 -5.07 -8.66 3.26
CA CYS A 32 -4.23 -7.97 4.21
C CYS A 32 -5.07 -7.14 5.19
N LEU A 33 -6.02 -6.34 4.70
CA LEU A 33 -6.88 -5.52 5.56
C LEU A 33 -7.74 -6.37 6.50
N ASN A 34 -8.29 -7.48 6.03
CA ASN A 34 -9.05 -8.39 6.89
C ASN A 34 -8.17 -9.02 7.98
N ARG A 35 -6.96 -9.44 7.61
CA ARG A 35 -6.00 -10.02 8.56
C ARG A 35 -5.56 -9.00 9.61
N GLU A 36 -5.28 -7.77 9.19
CA GLU A 36 -4.87 -6.69 10.10
C GLU A 36 -5.98 -6.30 11.05
N LYS A 37 -7.22 -6.19 10.56
CA LYS A 37 -8.38 -5.97 11.42
C LYS A 37 -8.54 -7.08 12.46
N GLN A 38 -8.47 -8.34 12.04
CA GLN A 38 -8.58 -9.47 12.95
C GLN A 38 -7.46 -9.50 14.00
N ARG A 39 -6.21 -9.23 13.59
CA ARG A 39 -5.05 -9.16 14.48
C ARG A 39 -5.19 -8.01 15.48
N ALA A 40 -5.54 -6.82 15.00
CA ALA A 40 -5.67 -5.64 15.85
C ALA A 40 -6.78 -5.84 16.90
N ARG A 41 -7.93 -6.41 16.51
CA ARG A 41 -9.03 -6.75 17.43
C ARG A 41 -8.62 -7.71 18.56
N GLN A 42 -7.68 -8.62 18.29
CA GLN A 42 -7.23 -9.62 19.27
C GLN A 42 -6.30 -9.07 20.35
N TYR A 43 -5.54 -8.01 20.04
CA TYR A 43 -4.44 -7.56 20.88
C TYR A 43 -4.53 -6.10 21.32
N LEU A 44 -5.43 -5.30 20.74
CA LEU A 44 -5.45 -3.85 20.92
C LEU A 44 -6.82 -3.33 21.35
N HIS A 45 -6.82 -2.15 21.98
CA HIS A 45 -8.03 -1.40 22.26
C HIS A 45 -8.74 -1.01 20.94
N PRO A 46 -10.08 -1.01 20.88
CA PRO A 46 -10.84 -0.70 19.65
C PRO A 46 -10.42 0.60 18.96
N ASP A 47 -10.13 1.67 19.72
CA ASP A 47 -9.66 2.93 19.14
C ASP A 47 -8.30 2.82 18.43
N THR A 48 -7.43 1.93 18.93
CA THR A 48 -6.12 1.67 18.32
C THR A 48 -6.27 0.74 17.12
N GLU A 49 -7.19 -0.22 17.18
CA GLU A 49 -7.57 -1.06 16.03
C GLU A 49 -8.00 -0.18 14.85
N VAL A 50 -8.92 0.76 15.07
CA VAL A 50 -9.41 1.65 14.01
C VAL A 50 -8.28 2.46 13.38
N LYS A 51 -7.39 3.03 14.20
CA LYS A 51 -6.26 3.84 13.72
C LYS A 51 -5.29 3.02 12.86
N ILE A 52 -4.97 1.79 13.28
CA ILE A 52 -4.06 0.93 12.52
C ILE A 52 -4.68 0.56 11.17
N VAL A 53 -5.93 0.09 11.17
CA VAL A 53 -6.62 -0.31 9.93
C VAL A 53 -6.72 0.87 8.96
N GLN A 54 -6.94 2.09 9.46
CA GLN A 54 -6.94 3.30 8.64
C GLN A 54 -5.58 3.58 8.00
N VAL A 55 -4.47 3.48 8.76
CA VAL A 55 -3.11 3.69 8.22
C VAL A 55 -2.79 2.64 7.15
N VAL A 56 -3.12 1.36 7.39
CA VAL A 56 -2.90 0.30 6.40
C VAL A 56 -3.70 0.58 5.12
N ARG A 57 -4.97 0.95 5.25
CA ARG A 57 -5.84 1.27 4.10
C ARG A 57 -5.30 2.44 3.30
N TYR A 58 -4.85 3.50 3.98
CA TYR A 58 -4.29 4.68 3.34
C TYR A 58 -3.09 4.34 2.46
N HIS A 59 -2.14 3.54 2.96
CA HIS A 59 -0.95 3.18 2.19
C HIS A 59 -1.22 2.17 1.09
N LEU A 60 -2.10 1.19 1.31
CA LEU A 60 -2.36 0.13 0.33
C LEU A 60 -3.37 0.53 -0.77
N LEU A 61 -4.26 1.49 -0.51
CA LEU A 61 -5.31 1.91 -1.45
C LEU A 61 -5.20 3.39 -1.80
N ASP A 62 -5.33 4.28 -0.82
CA ASP A 62 -5.53 5.72 -1.09
C ASP A 62 -4.29 6.34 -1.79
N GLN A 63 -3.08 5.99 -1.33
CA GLN A 63 -1.82 6.48 -1.92
C GLN A 63 -1.49 5.87 -3.29
N ILE A 64 -2.01 4.68 -3.58
CA ILE A 64 -1.62 3.91 -4.77
C ILE A 64 -2.71 3.92 -5.84
N ALA A 65 -3.90 4.44 -5.54
CA ALA A 65 -5.09 4.40 -6.41
C ALA A 65 -4.80 4.82 -7.86
N ASN A 66 -4.13 5.97 -8.07
CA ASN A 66 -3.81 6.46 -9.41
C ASN A 66 -2.87 5.50 -10.17
N LYS A 67 -1.78 5.06 -9.52
CA LYS A 67 -0.81 4.14 -10.13
C LYS A 67 -1.42 2.77 -10.44
N LEU A 68 -2.30 2.29 -9.57
CA LEU A 68 -3.02 1.03 -9.80
C LEU A 68 -4.00 1.15 -10.97
N MET A 69 -4.65 2.31 -11.13
CA MET A 69 -5.54 2.57 -12.26
C MET A 69 -4.77 2.64 -13.58
N GLU A 70 -3.62 3.34 -13.61
CA GLU A 70 -2.70 3.37 -14.76
C GLU A 70 -2.24 1.95 -15.13
N LYS A 71 -1.79 1.17 -14.14
CA LYS A 71 -1.41 -0.24 -14.31
C LYS A 71 -2.52 -1.08 -14.95
N ARG A 72 -3.73 -1.00 -14.41
CA ARG A 72 -4.91 -1.70 -14.95
C ARG A 72 -5.20 -1.30 -16.40
N GLN A 73 -5.10 -0.01 -16.72
CA GLN A 73 -5.34 0.48 -18.09
C GLN A 73 -4.30 -0.09 -19.07
N ALA A 74 -3.03 -0.12 -18.69
CA ALA A 74 -1.99 -0.68 -19.55
C ALA A 74 -2.15 -2.21 -19.74
N GLU A 75 -2.46 -2.93 -18.66
CA GLU A 75 -2.77 -4.37 -18.69
C GLU A 75 -3.92 -4.68 -19.65
N ASN A 76 -5.02 -3.92 -19.57
CA ASN A 76 -6.19 -4.10 -20.45
C ASN A 76 -5.94 -3.70 -21.90
N SER A 77 -4.99 -2.79 -22.13
CA SER A 77 -4.63 -2.32 -23.48
C SER A 77 -3.64 -3.27 -24.19
N GLY A 78 -3.21 -4.35 -23.53
CA GLY A 78 -2.19 -5.26 -24.05
C GLY A 78 -0.80 -4.63 -24.16
N MET A 79 -0.60 -3.45 -23.56
CA MET A 79 0.71 -2.80 -23.50
C MET A 79 1.51 -3.41 -22.34
N VAL A 80 2.55 -4.19 -22.67
CA VAL A 80 3.59 -4.54 -21.69
C VAL A 80 4.32 -3.24 -21.35
N THR A 81 3.87 -2.60 -20.28
CA THR A 81 4.53 -1.44 -19.72
C THR A 81 5.55 -1.99 -18.73
N ASP A 82 6.81 -1.88 -19.11
CA ASP A 82 7.95 -2.04 -18.21
C ASP A 82 7.82 -0.94 -17.14
N TYR A 83 7.04 -1.22 -16.07
CA TYR A 83 6.87 -0.30 -14.95
C TYR A 83 8.16 -0.26 -14.14
N GLN A 84 9.18 0.42 -14.66
CA GLN A 84 10.28 0.91 -13.84
C GLN A 84 9.72 2.07 -13.00
N VAL A 85 9.22 1.75 -11.81
CA VAL A 85 9.01 2.75 -10.76
C VAL A 85 10.40 3.33 -10.44
N PRO A 86 10.70 4.61 -10.75
CA PRO A 86 11.97 5.18 -10.34
C PRO A 86 11.98 5.18 -8.80
N ILE A 87 12.93 4.45 -8.22
CA ILE A 87 13.16 4.29 -6.77
C ILE A 87 13.46 5.64 -6.06
N ASN A 88 13.49 6.77 -6.78
CA ASN A 88 14.00 8.06 -6.30
C ASN A 88 12.97 9.09 -5.79
N LEU A 89 11.72 8.73 -5.47
CA LEU A 89 10.75 9.69 -4.93
C LEU A 89 10.23 9.41 -3.51
N GLN A 90 10.87 8.54 -2.73
CA GLN A 90 10.54 8.35 -1.31
C GLN A 90 11.66 8.76 -0.33
N MET A 91 12.84 9.15 -0.82
CA MET A 91 13.97 9.54 0.05
C MET A 91 14.08 11.05 0.32
N SER A 92 13.34 11.92 -0.37
CA SER A 92 13.49 13.39 -0.21
C SER A 92 12.58 14.06 0.83
N ASN A 93 11.57 13.39 1.39
CA ASN A 93 10.62 14.04 2.31
C ASN A 93 10.85 13.80 3.81
N PHE A 94 12.01 13.22 4.20
CA PHE A 94 12.32 12.98 5.62
C PHE A 94 13.40 13.90 6.21
N ILE A 95 13.93 14.88 5.47
CA ILE A 95 14.95 15.82 5.98
C ILE A 95 14.58 17.28 5.70
N ILE A 96 13.39 17.76 6.11
CA ILE A 96 13.19 19.18 6.46
C ILE A 96 12.07 19.29 7.50
N VAL A 97 12.34 18.93 8.75
CA VAL A 97 11.87 19.67 9.94
C VAL A 97 12.89 19.40 11.06
N ALA A 98 13.89 20.27 11.17
CA ALA A 98 14.73 20.46 12.35
C ALA A 98 15.04 21.96 12.45
#